data_AF-A0A9Q8L9L4-F1
#
_entry.id   AF-A0A9Q8L9L4-F1
#
_cell.length_a   1.000
_cell.length_b   1.000
_cell.length_c   1.000
_cell.angle_alpha   90.00
_cell.angle_beta   90.00
_cell.angle_gamma   90.00
#
_symmetry.space_group_name_H-M   'P 1'
#
loop_
_entity.id
_entity.type
_entity.pdbx_description
1 polymer ?
#
loop_
_entity_poly.entity_id
_entity_poly.type
_entity_poly.pdbx_seq_one_letter_code
_entity_poly.pdbx_strand_id
1 'polypeptide(L)'
;MQVNQLLTAAGTPADHAEASSYRASGFSNRIGWGTRPALILIDVCKAYFTPGSPLNMTSNPAAAKSVDFMKRLLATAREARVPITWTQVDYDRTDMKNAELSYRKSTGYQRLQRLDD
;
A
#
# COMPACT_ATOMS: atom_id res chain seq x y z
N MET A 1 15.56 18.56 -4.29
CA MET A 1 15.28 17.30 -5.02
C MET A 1 13.77 17.24 -5.27
N GLN A 2 13.31 17.48 -6.50
CA GLN A 2 11.88 17.50 -6.84
C GLN A 2 11.35 16.06 -6.94
N VAL A 3 10.37 15.69 -6.10
CA VAL A 3 9.79 14.34 -5.97
C VAL A 3 8.78 14.01 -7.10
N ASN A 4 8.74 14.80 -8.18
CA ASN A 4 7.67 14.76 -9.17
C ASN A 4 7.84 13.76 -10.34
N GLN A 5 8.73 12.76 -10.24
CA GLN A 5 9.08 11.92 -11.41
C GLN A 5 8.97 10.38 -11.23
N LEU A 6 8.22 9.86 -10.24
CA LEU A 6 8.16 8.40 -10.01
C LEU A 6 6.80 7.71 -10.28
N LEU A 7 6.03 8.17 -11.27
CA LEU A 7 4.82 7.46 -11.72
C LEU A 7 4.81 7.33 -13.26
N THR A 8 5.47 6.30 -13.79
CA THR A 8 5.49 5.99 -15.24
C THR A 8 5.10 4.55 -15.57
N ALA A 9 4.60 3.76 -14.61
CA ALA A 9 4.24 2.35 -14.85
C ALA A 9 2.73 2.05 -14.81
N ALA A 10 1.90 3.00 -14.38
CA ALA A 10 0.46 2.97 -14.55
C ALA A 10 0.07 4.28 -15.22
N GLY A 11 -0.90 4.26 -16.15
CA GLY A 11 -1.42 5.48 -16.76
C GLY A 11 -1.61 6.58 -15.71
N THR A 12 -1.33 7.81 -16.09
CA THR A 12 -1.55 8.92 -15.17
C THR A 12 -3.03 8.90 -14.76
N PRO A 13 -3.41 9.32 -13.54
CA PRO A 13 -4.82 9.47 -13.20
C PRO A 13 -5.61 10.34 -14.18
N ALA A 14 -4.91 11.13 -15.02
CA ALA A 14 -5.50 11.90 -16.10
C ALA A 14 -5.93 11.07 -17.32
N ASP A 15 -5.48 9.82 -17.45
CA ASP A 15 -5.74 8.91 -18.57
C ASP A 15 -7.05 8.11 -18.40
N HIS A 16 -7.70 8.18 -17.22
CA HIS A 16 -8.98 7.55 -16.98
C HIS A 16 -10.11 8.32 -17.69
N ALA A 17 -11.06 7.62 -18.31
CA ALA A 17 -12.15 8.23 -19.08
C ALA A 17 -12.94 9.30 -18.30
N GLU A 18 -13.16 9.06 -17.01
CA GLU A 18 -13.87 9.98 -16.12
C GLU A 18 -13.03 11.18 -15.63
N ALA A 19 -11.72 11.23 -15.89
CA ALA A 19 -10.85 12.26 -15.34
C ALA A 19 -11.24 13.68 -15.77
N SER A 20 -11.79 13.84 -16.98
CA SER A 20 -12.32 15.11 -17.48
C SER A 20 -13.57 15.55 -16.71
N SER A 21 -14.51 14.64 -16.47
CA SER A 21 -15.75 14.88 -15.73
C SER A 21 -15.48 15.30 -14.28
N TYR A 22 -14.56 14.60 -13.60
CA TYR A 22 -14.12 14.96 -12.25
C TYR A 22 -13.52 16.37 -12.20
N ARG A 23 -12.63 16.70 -13.14
CA ARG A 23 -12.05 18.06 -13.22
C ARG A 23 -13.10 19.13 -13.52
N ALA A 24 -14.00 18.87 -14.46
CA ALA A 24 -15.08 19.80 -14.79
C ALA A 24 -16.03 20.04 -13.60
N SER A 25 -16.20 19.04 -12.75
CA SER A 25 -17.01 19.10 -11.53
C SER A 25 -16.26 19.70 -10.32
N GLY A 26 -15.02 20.20 -10.51
CA GLY A 26 -14.23 20.82 -9.45
C GLY A 26 -13.46 19.86 -8.55
N PHE A 27 -13.37 18.57 -8.90
CA PHE A 27 -12.53 17.58 -8.21
C PHE A 27 -11.10 17.55 -8.75
N SER A 28 -10.23 16.73 -8.13
CA SER A 28 -8.80 16.56 -8.49
C SER A 28 -7.89 17.77 -8.22
N ASN A 29 -8.31 18.70 -7.34
CA ASN A 29 -7.46 19.77 -6.84
C ASN A 29 -6.31 19.23 -5.95
N ARG A 30 -5.22 19.99 -5.87
CA ARG A 30 -4.09 19.66 -4.98
C ARG A 30 -4.37 20.19 -3.57
N ILE A 31 -4.38 19.29 -2.59
CA ILE A 31 -4.51 19.64 -1.17
C ILE A 31 -3.21 20.21 -0.56
N GLY A 32 -2.06 19.86 -1.12
CA GLY A 32 -0.74 20.28 -0.61
C GLY A 32 -0.22 19.40 0.53
N TRP A 33 0.98 19.73 1.02
CA TRP A 33 1.61 19.05 2.15
C TRP A 33 1.38 19.82 3.45
N GLY A 34 1.15 19.10 4.55
CA GLY A 34 1.16 19.67 5.90
C GLY A 34 2.57 19.87 6.44
N THR A 35 2.68 20.51 7.61
CA THR A 35 3.97 20.79 8.28
C THR A 35 4.43 19.67 9.24
N ARG A 36 3.57 18.69 9.52
CA ARG A 36 3.82 17.60 10.48
C ARG A 36 3.42 16.26 9.86
N PRO A 37 4.22 15.70 8.95
CA PRO A 37 3.89 14.45 8.27
C PRO A 37 4.04 13.24 9.20
N ALA A 38 3.41 12.13 8.82
CA ALA A 38 3.61 10.80 9.39
C ALA A 38 3.67 9.77 8.25
N LEU A 39 4.38 8.66 8.46
CA LEU A 39 4.42 7.53 7.54
C LEU A 39 3.53 6.41 8.06
N ILE A 40 2.57 5.97 7.24
CA ILE A 40 1.74 4.79 7.51
C ILE A 40 2.04 3.75 6.44
N LEU A 41 2.56 2.60 6.85
CA LEU A 41 2.77 1.44 5.98
C LEU A 41 1.59 0.50 6.16
N ILE A 42 0.80 0.32 5.10
CA ILE A 42 -0.48 -0.37 5.15
C ILE A 42 -0.33 -1.82 4.72
N ASP A 43 -0.71 -2.73 5.61
CA ASP A 43 -0.79 -4.17 5.39
C ASP A 43 0.47 -4.79 4.77
N VAL A 44 1.65 -4.35 5.24
CA VAL A 44 2.93 -4.83 4.72
C VAL A 44 3.28 -6.17 5.36
N CYS A 45 3.00 -7.26 4.66
CA CYS A 45 3.21 -8.63 5.15
C CYS A 45 3.90 -9.55 4.13
N LYS A 46 4.49 -10.65 4.60
CA LYS A 46 5.23 -11.62 3.77
C LYS A 46 4.38 -12.24 2.66
N ALA A 47 3.08 -12.45 2.91
CA ALA A 47 2.20 -13.16 1.98
C ALA A 47 2.10 -12.48 0.61
N TYR A 48 2.24 -11.15 0.54
CA TYR A 48 2.20 -10.39 -0.72
C TYR A 48 3.45 -10.56 -1.59
N PHE A 49 4.55 -11.07 -1.02
CA PHE A 49 5.85 -11.17 -1.68
C PHE A 49 6.45 -12.58 -1.67
N THR A 50 5.69 -13.58 -1.22
CA THR A 50 6.15 -14.97 -1.11
C THR A 50 5.59 -15.83 -2.26
N PRO A 51 6.44 -16.46 -3.10
CA PRO A 51 5.99 -17.41 -4.11
C PRO A 51 5.12 -18.53 -3.50
N GLY A 52 4.01 -18.87 -4.15
CA GLY A 52 3.06 -19.87 -3.67
C GLY A 52 1.98 -19.35 -2.72
N SER A 53 2.11 -18.12 -2.22
CA SER A 53 1.00 -17.45 -1.52
C SER A 53 -0.13 -17.09 -2.51
N PRO A 54 -1.40 -17.28 -2.15
CA PRO A 54 -2.53 -16.83 -2.98
C PRO A 54 -2.61 -15.29 -3.07
N LEU A 55 -1.91 -14.58 -2.19
CA LEU A 55 -1.82 -13.12 -2.18
C LEU A 55 -0.57 -12.60 -2.88
N ASN A 56 0.28 -13.47 -3.45
CA ASN A 56 1.54 -13.04 -4.03
C ASN A 56 1.32 -12.06 -5.20
N MET A 57 1.90 -10.87 -5.09
CA MET A 57 1.77 -9.79 -6.06
C MET A 57 3.02 -9.62 -6.94
N THR A 58 4.07 -10.44 -6.77
CA THR A 58 5.36 -10.22 -7.44
C THR A 58 5.32 -10.35 -8.96
N SER A 59 4.26 -10.95 -9.53
CA SER A 59 4.02 -10.94 -10.99
C SER A 59 3.69 -9.56 -11.53
N ASN A 60 3.22 -8.63 -10.69
CA ASN A 60 3.03 -7.22 -11.04
C ASN A 60 4.32 -6.44 -10.77
N PRO A 61 4.99 -5.88 -11.81
CA PRO A 61 6.27 -5.18 -11.64
C PRO A 61 6.20 -3.96 -10.71
N ALA A 62 5.06 -3.26 -10.66
CA ALA A 62 4.87 -2.13 -9.75
C ALA A 62 4.74 -2.60 -8.29
N ALA A 63 4.01 -3.69 -8.07
CA ALA A 63 3.88 -4.29 -6.73
C ALA A 63 5.22 -4.86 -6.24
N ALA A 64 5.98 -5.54 -7.11
CA ALA A 64 7.30 -6.06 -6.77
C ALA A 64 8.27 -4.95 -6.32
N LYS A 65 8.24 -3.79 -6.98
CA LYS A 65 9.06 -2.60 -6.62
C LYS A 65 8.59 -1.88 -5.36
N SER A 66 7.39 -2.16 -4.86
CA SER A 66 6.81 -1.43 -3.72
C SER A 66 7.66 -1.61 -2.45
N VAL A 67 8.28 -2.77 -2.25
CA VAL A 67 9.17 -3.05 -1.11
C VAL A 67 10.34 -2.06 -1.05
N ASP A 68 11.01 -1.82 -2.18
CA ASP A 68 12.14 -0.90 -2.24
C ASP A 68 11.72 0.54 -1.95
N PHE A 69 10.55 0.96 -2.46
CA PHE A 69 10.01 2.29 -2.17
C PHE A 69 9.62 2.43 -0.70
N MET A 70 9.00 1.41 -0.10
CA MET A 70 8.67 1.40 1.33
C MET A 70 9.93 1.47 2.18
N LYS A 71 10.99 0.71 1.84
CA LYS A 71 12.29 0.76 2.53
C LYS A 71 12.91 2.16 2.46
N ARG A 72 12.86 2.83 1.30
CA ARG A 72 13.34 4.21 1.14
C ARG A 72 12.54 5.21 1.96
N LEU A 73 11.20 5.14 1.92
CA LEU A 73 10.34 6.01 2.72
C LEU A 73 10.57 5.82 4.22
N LEU A 74 10.71 4.56 4.66
CA LEU A 74 10.99 4.22 6.05
C LEU A 74 12.33 4.80 6.51
N ALA A 75 13.39 4.68 5.71
CA ALA A 75 14.70 5.26 6.01
C ALA A 75 14.61 6.78 6.18
N THR A 76 13.97 7.49 5.24
CA THR A 76 13.78 8.94 5.31
C THR A 76 12.91 9.35 6.50
N ALA A 77 11.85 8.59 6.81
CA ALA A 77 10.98 8.87 7.95
C ALA A 77 11.72 8.72 9.29
N ARG A 78 12.56 7.69 9.41
CA ARG A 78 13.42 7.47 10.59
C ARG A 78 14.44 8.60 10.76
N GLU A 79 15.09 9.02 9.67
CA GLU A 79 16.04 10.15 9.67
C GLU A 79 15.36 11.46 10.09
N ALA A 80 14.18 11.74 9.53
CA ALA A 80 13.39 12.94 9.84
C ALA A 80 12.66 12.88 11.19
N ARG A 81 12.72 11.74 11.90
CA ARG A 81 12.06 11.50 13.20
C ARG A 81 10.55 11.80 13.18
N VAL A 82 9.89 11.51 12.06
CA VAL A 82 8.43 11.63 11.94
C VAL A 82 7.76 10.39 12.54
N PRO A 83 6.48 10.46 12.97
CA PRO A 83 5.75 9.29 13.42
C PRO A 83 5.65 8.23 12.31
N ILE A 84 5.85 6.96 12.69
CA ILE A 84 5.79 5.80 11.78
C ILE A 84 4.81 4.79 12.37
N THR A 85 3.83 4.36 11.59
CA THR A 85 2.85 3.33 11.98
C THR A 85 2.77 2.25 10.92
N TRP A 86 2.73 1.00 11.37
CA TRP A 86 2.59 -0.18 10.52
C TRP A 86 1.26 -0.82 10.83
N THR A 87 0.51 -1.17 9.80
CA THR A 87 -0.71 -1.95 9.93
C THR A 87 -0.51 -3.31 9.29
N GLN A 88 -1.22 -4.29 9.82
CA GLN A 88 -1.25 -5.65 9.31
C GLN A 88 -2.61 -6.25 9.64
N VAL A 89 -3.19 -6.97 8.69
CA VAL A 89 -4.31 -7.85 9.02
C VAL A 89 -3.76 -9.08 9.76
N ASP A 90 -4.15 -9.24 11.02
CA ASP A 90 -3.84 -10.41 11.83
C ASP A 90 -5.13 -11.09 12.28
N TYR A 91 -5.17 -12.41 12.13
CA TYR A 91 -6.25 -13.25 12.63
C TYR A 91 -5.68 -14.11 13.75
N ASP A 92 -6.20 -13.90 14.95
CA ASP A 92 -5.75 -14.52 16.20
C ASP A 92 -6.06 -16.02 16.29
N ARG A 93 -7.04 -16.50 15.50
CA ARG A 93 -7.51 -17.89 15.50
C ARG A 93 -7.33 -18.57 14.15
N THR A 94 -6.87 -19.81 14.20
CA THR A 94 -6.71 -20.68 13.01
C THR A 94 -8.04 -21.14 12.41
N ASP A 95 -9.14 -21.10 13.18
CA ASP A 95 -10.48 -21.44 12.69
C ASP A 95 -11.14 -20.31 11.89
N MET A 96 -10.44 -19.17 11.74
CA MET A 96 -10.86 -17.99 10.97
C MET A 96 -12.26 -17.48 11.33
N LYS A 97 -12.79 -17.86 12.52
CA LYS A 97 -14.14 -17.43 12.94
C LYS A 97 -14.22 -15.93 13.13
N ASN A 98 -13.15 -15.29 13.61
CA ASN A 98 -13.09 -13.84 13.74
C ASN A 98 -12.94 -13.11 12.39
N ALA A 99 -12.65 -13.84 11.31
CA ALA A 99 -12.54 -13.30 9.95
C ALA A 99 -13.87 -13.30 9.18
N GLU A 100 -14.93 -13.89 9.76
CA GLU A 100 -16.30 -14.08 9.24
C GLU A 100 -16.51 -13.71 7.76
N LEU A 101 -17.02 -12.50 7.49
CA LEU A 101 -17.41 -12.06 6.16
C LEU A 101 -16.21 -11.87 5.23
N SER A 102 -15.07 -11.41 5.76
CA SER A 102 -13.83 -11.22 4.98
C SER A 102 -13.28 -12.55 4.48
N TYR A 103 -13.28 -13.58 5.33
CA TYR A 103 -12.86 -14.93 4.94
C TYR A 103 -13.85 -15.60 3.98
N ARG A 104 -15.16 -15.44 4.21
CA ARG A 104 -16.20 -15.91 3.27
C ARG A 104 -16.07 -15.29 1.89
N LYS A 105 -15.73 -14.00 1.83
CA LYS A 105 -15.51 -13.26 0.58
C LYS A 105 -14.20 -13.65 -0.10
N SER A 106 -13.15 -13.93 0.67
CA SER A 106 -11.80 -14.15 0.14
C SER A 106 -11.03 -15.15 0.99
N THR A 107 -11.06 -16.41 0.56
CA THR A 107 -10.44 -17.54 1.27
C THR A 107 -8.91 -17.53 1.25
N GLY A 108 -8.30 -16.63 0.46
CA GLY A 108 -6.86 -16.41 0.44
C GLY A 108 -6.30 -15.74 1.70
N TYR A 109 -7.16 -15.23 2.59
CA TYR A 109 -6.74 -14.73 3.89
C TYR A 109 -6.24 -15.87 4.78
N GLN A 110 -5.06 -15.68 5.35
CA GLN A 110 -4.44 -16.58 6.33
C GLN A 110 -3.83 -15.73 7.45
N ARG A 111 -3.28 -16.37 8.48
CA ARG A 111 -2.46 -15.64 9.45
C ARG A 111 -1.26 -15.03 8.73
N LEU A 112 -1.28 -13.72 8.58
CA LEU A 112 -0.22 -13.02 7.87
C LEU A 112 0.97 -12.86 8.83
N GLN A 113 2.17 -13.10 8.32
CA GLN A 113 3.40 -12.76 9.03
C GLN A 113 3.85 -11.38 8.58
N ARG A 114 4.29 -10.53 9.53
CA ARG A 114 4.92 -9.27 9.19
C ARG A 114 6.05 -9.52 8.22
N LEU A 115 6.20 -8.63 7.25
CA LEU A 115 7.43 -8.55 6.49
C LEU A 115 8.47 -7.95 7.43
N ASP A 116 9.15 -8.81 8.18
CA ASP A 116 10.35 -8.43 8.94
C ASP A 116 11.43 -7.98 7.94
N ASP A 117 12.28 -7.04 8.36
CA ASP A 117 13.24 -6.28 7.53
C ASP A 117 14.12 -7.14 6.58
#